data_AF-A0A2N3ASX6-F1
#
_entry.id   AF-A0A2N3ASX6-F1
#
_cell.length_a   1.000
_cell.length_b   1.000
_cell.length_c   1.000
_cell.angle_alpha   90.00
_cell.angle_beta   90.00
_cell.angle_gamma   90.00
#
_symmetry.space_group_name_H-M   'P 1'
#
loop_
_entity.id
_entity.type
_entity.pdbx_description
1 polymer ?
#
loop_
_entity_poly.entity_id
_entity_poly.type
_entity_poly.pdbx_seq_one_letter_code
_entity_poly.pdbx_strand_id
1 'polypeptide(L)'
;VNRVDFASGASLPPLDAAAARALVAKRIVGGDRPARVTLFPADRTPFDFRRPIAVWQVALEDGTNIYVGRDSGEVEAVRTRWWRAFDIAWGLHIMDLSEREDTSHPILILFAALSLTGALIGTTLMFRRRRARRAAV
;
A
#
# COMPACT_ATOMS: atom_id res chain seq x y z
N VAL A 1 16.49 14.53 1.64
CA VAL A 1 17.34 14.71 0.44
C VAL A 1 17.05 16.10 -0.11
N ASN A 2 18.05 16.98 -0.16
CA ASN A 2 17.88 18.33 -0.71
C ASN A 2 18.25 18.34 -2.19
N ARG A 3 17.41 18.96 -3.02
CA ARG A 3 17.70 19.15 -4.45
C ARG A 3 18.75 20.24 -4.61
N VAL A 4 19.73 19.98 -5.45
CA VAL A 4 20.76 20.95 -5.83
C VAL A 4 20.72 21.14 -7.34
N ASP A 5 20.96 22.37 -7.77
CA ASP A 5 21.12 22.68 -9.18
C ASP A 5 22.46 22.09 -9.69
N PHE A 6 22.42 21.38 -10.81
CA PHE A 6 23.60 20.67 -11.33
C PHE A 6 24.68 21.62 -11.87
N ALA A 7 24.31 22.80 -12.35
CA ALA A 7 25.23 23.77 -12.93
C ALA A 7 25.86 24.69 -11.87
N SER A 8 25.12 25.01 -10.81
CA SER A 8 25.51 25.99 -9.80
C SER A 8 25.77 25.40 -8.42
N GLY A 9 25.37 24.14 -8.16
CA GLY A 9 25.47 23.50 -6.84
C GLY A 9 24.58 24.13 -5.77
N ALA A 10 23.78 25.14 -6.12
CA ALA A 10 22.91 25.85 -5.19
C ALA A 10 21.70 24.97 -4.81
N SER A 11 21.29 25.03 -3.55
CA SER A 11 20.05 24.38 -3.09
C SER A 11 18.86 24.95 -3.86
N LEU A 12 18.12 24.08 -4.54
CA LEU A 12 16.90 24.46 -5.23
C LEU A 12 15.81 24.81 -4.21
N PRO A 13 15.00 25.85 -4.48
CA PRO A 13 13.85 26.14 -3.64
C PRO A 13 12.87 24.95 -3.61
N PRO A 14 12.03 24.84 -2.57
CA PRO A 14 11.00 23.81 -2.49
C PRO A 14 10.15 23.78 -3.76
N LEU A 15 9.79 22.58 -4.21
CA LEU A 15 9.00 22.39 -5.42
C LEU A 15 7.69 23.18 -5.31
N ASP A 16 7.36 23.98 -6.32
CA ASP A 16 6.09 24.68 -6.43
C ASP A 16 5.03 23.79 -7.10
N ALA A 17 3.75 24.21 -7.04
CA ALA A 17 2.66 23.44 -7.61
C ALA A 17 2.79 23.25 -9.13
N ALA A 18 3.36 24.24 -9.83
CA ALA A 18 3.56 24.20 -11.28
C ALA A 18 4.64 23.19 -11.66
N ALA A 19 5.78 23.15 -10.96
CA ALA A 19 6.83 22.17 -11.19
C ALA A 19 6.38 20.77 -10.78
N ALA A 20 5.59 20.61 -9.72
CA ALA A 20 4.99 19.32 -9.37
C ALA A 20 4.11 18.77 -10.49
N ARG A 21 3.25 19.62 -11.07
CA ARG A 21 2.42 19.26 -12.23
C ARG A 21 3.26 18.90 -13.45
N ALA A 22 4.26 19.72 -13.79
CA ALA A 22 5.12 19.47 -14.94
C ALA A 22 5.92 18.17 -14.79
N LEU A 23 6.37 17.86 -13.56
CA LEU A 23 7.07 16.62 -13.26
C LEU A 23 6.16 15.40 -13.44
N VAL A 24 4.92 15.48 -12.95
CA VAL A 24 3.93 14.41 -13.11
C VAL A 24 3.60 14.18 -14.58
N ALA A 25 3.34 15.24 -15.35
CA ALA A 25 3.12 15.16 -16.80
C ALA A 25 4.29 14.46 -17.53
N LYS A 26 5.53 14.79 -17.15
CA LYS A 26 6.72 14.21 -17.79
C LYS A 26 7.00 12.76 -17.37
N ARG A 27 6.70 12.40 -16.13
CA ARG A 27 7.16 11.13 -15.52
C ARG A 27 6.08 10.06 -15.44
N ILE A 28 4.82 10.43 -15.60
CA ILE A 28 3.68 9.53 -15.49
C ILE A 28 2.86 9.57 -16.78
N VAL A 29 2.66 8.40 -17.37
CA VAL A 29 1.82 8.24 -18.57
C VAL A 29 0.38 8.63 -18.23
N GLY A 30 -0.16 9.65 -18.92
CA GLY A 30 -1.48 10.21 -18.64
C GLY A 30 -1.52 11.29 -17.54
N GLY A 31 -0.36 11.74 -17.05
CA GLY A 31 -0.22 12.80 -16.04
C GLY A 31 -0.59 14.22 -16.49
N ASP A 32 -0.96 14.42 -17.75
CA ASP A 32 -1.11 15.74 -18.37
C ASP A 32 -2.38 16.50 -17.94
N ARG A 33 -3.34 15.80 -17.35
CA ARG A 33 -4.64 16.33 -16.91
C ARG A 33 -4.85 16.18 -15.39
N PRO A 34 -4.12 16.95 -14.57
CA PRO A 34 -4.41 17.00 -13.14
C PRO A 34 -5.69 17.79 -12.89
N ALA A 35 -6.63 17.17 -12.19
CA ALA A 35 -7.84 17.80 -11.70
C ALA A 35 -7.56 18.70 -10.49
N ARG A 36 -6.58 18.34 -9.65
CA ARG A 36 -6.24 19.09 -8.42
C ARG A 36 -4.79 18.89 -8.03
N VAL A 37 -4.18 19.94 -7.49
CA VAL A 37 -2.84 19.90 -6.88
C VAL A 37 -2.94 20.48 -5.48
N THR A 38 -2.61 19.68 -4.47
CA THR A 38 -2.72 20.05 -3.05
C THR A 38 -1.41 19.77 -2.34
N LEU A 39 -0.92 20.70 -1.54
CA LEU A 39 0.24 20.47 -0.67
C LEU A 39 -0.22 19.81 0.63
N PHE A 40 0.39 18.68 0.97
CA PHE A 40 0.28 18.05 2.27
C PHE A 40 1.59 18.23 3.04
N PRO A 41 1.58 18.92 4.17
CA PRO A 41 2.74 19.03 5.04
C PRO A 41 2.97 17.71 5.79
N ALA A 42 4.20 17.50 6.29
CA ALA A 42 4.63 16.22 6.89
C ALA A 42 3.81 15.81 8.13
N ASP A 43 3.23 16.79 8.83
CA ASP A 43 2.35 16.66 9.99
C ASP A 43 0.89 16.29 9.64
N ARG A 44 0.48 16.47 8.37
CA ARG A 44 -0.86 16.12 7.88
C ARG A 44 -0.76 15.20 6.66
N THR A 45 -0.15 14.04 6.87
CA THR A 45 0.04 13.07 5.79
C THR A 45 -1.27 12.33 5.49
N PRO A 46 -1.69 12.24 4.21
CA PRO A 46 -2.90 11.52 3.84
C PRO A 46 -2.82 10.05 4.26
N PHE A 47 -3.96 9.49 4.68
CA PHE A 47 -4.08 8.07 5.05
C PHE A 47 -3.62 7.11 3.92
N ASP A 48 -3.67 7.55 2.67
CA ASP A 48 -3.22 6.82 1.47
C ASP A 48 -1.68 6.75 1.31
N PHE A 49 -0.95 7.64 1.99
CA PHE A 49 0.50 7.82 1.82
C PHE A 49 1.31 7.27 3.00
N ARG A 50 0.78 7.38 4.23
CA ARG A 50 1.31 6.75 5.47
C ARG A 50 2.81 6.98 5.76
N ARG A 51 3.44 8.01 5.15
CA ARG A 51 4.83 8.38 5.42
C ARG A 51 4.89 9.84 5.85
N PRO A 52 5.61 10.18 6.94
CA PRO A 52 5.67 11.54 7.51
C PRO A 52 6.59 12.46 6.70
N ILE A 53 6.31 12.65 5.40
CA ILE A 53 7.07 13.56 4.54
C ILE A 53 6.14 14.54 3.81
N ALA A 54 6.63 15.76 3.60
CA ALA A 54 5.87 16.80 2.92
C ALA A 54 5.77 16.49 1.41
N VAL A 55 4.54 16.38 0.90
CA VAL A 55 4.27 15.94 -0.47
C VAL A 55 3.24 16.80 -1.17
N TRP A 56 3.44 17.03 -2.45
CA TRP A 56 2.42 17.50 -3.36
C TRP A 56 1.59 16.31 -3.84
N GLN A 57 0.30 16.34 -3.57
CA GLN A 57 -0.66 15.42 -4.16
C GLN A 57 -1.19 16.02 -5.46
N VAL A 58 -0.95 15.34 -6.56
CA VAL A 58 -1.52 15.62 -7.88
C VAL A 58 -2.62 14.58 -8.13
N ALA A 59 -3.87 15.00 -8.03
CA ALA A 59 -5.04 14.17 -8.33
C ALA A 59 -5.42 14.34 -9.81
N LEU A 60 -5.47 13.23 -10.54
CA LEU A 60 -5.90 13.18 -11.94
C LEU A 60 -7.42 13.01 -12.01
N GLU A 61 -8.01 13.38 -13.15
CA GLU A 61 -9.45 13.19 -13.42
C GLU A 61 -9.88 11.73 -13.34
N ASP A 62 -9.00 10.79 -13.68
CA ASP A 62 -9.26 9.35 -13.62
C ASP A 62 -9.34 8.78 -12.19
N GLY A 63 -9.11 9.62 -11.17
CA GLY A 63 -9.08 9.24 -9.75
C GLY A 63 -7.75 8.65 -9.29
N THR A 64 -6.69 8.86 -10.07
CA THR A 64 -5.31 8.51 -9.71
C THR A 64 -4.68 9.63 -8.90
N ASN A 65 -4.15 9.30 -7.73
CA ASN A 65 -3.45 10.25 -6.85
C ASN A 65 -1.95 9.98 -6.92
N ILE A 66 -1.18 11.00 -7.28
CA ILE A 66 0.27 10.92 -7.41
C ILE A 66 0.88 11.84 -6.36
N TYR A 67 1.81 11.32 -5.57
CA TYR A 67 2.48 12.05 -4.51
C TYR A 67 3.92 12.34 -4.93
N VAL A 68 4.29 13.62 -4.94
CA VAL A 68 5.63 14.10 -5.26
C VAL A 68 6.23 14.75 -4.03
N GLY A 69 7.43 14.36 -3.62
CA GLY A 69 8.12 14.98 -2.49
C GLY A 69 8.37 16.46 -2.73
N ARG A 70 7.97 17.31 -1.78
CA ARG A 70 8.15 18.77 -1.89
C ARG A 70 9.62 19.15 -1.96
N ASP A 71 10.46 18.50 -1.14
CA ASP A 71 11.87 18.82 -1.00
C ASP A 71 12.76 17.91 -1.87
N SER A 72 12.38 16.64 -2.06
CA SER A 72 13.11 15.67 -2.90
C SER A 72 12.80 15.83 -4.40
N GLY A 73 11.57 16.26 -4.75
CA GLY A 73 11.11 16.26 -6.14
C GLY A 73 11.00 14.87 -6.74
N GLU A 74 11.00 13.82 -5.91
CA GLU A 74 10.82 12.44 -6.35
C GLU A 74 9.33 12.06 -6.33
N VAL A 75 8.95 11.13 -7.21
CA VAL A 75 7.60 10.55 -7.18
C VAL A 75 7.60 9.48 -6.09
N GLU A 76 7.11 9.86 -4.92
CA GLU A 76 7.15 9.03 -3.70
C GLU A 76 6.11 7.91 -3.74
N ALA A 77 4.94 8.17 -4.33
CA ALA A 77 3.90 7.17 -4.48
C ALA A 77 2.95 7.46 -5.63
N VAL A 78 2.53 6.40 -6.32
CA VAL A 78 1.45 6.43 -7.30
C VAL A 78 0.32 5.54 -6.76
N ARG A 79 -0.87 6.14 -6.56
CA ARG A 79 -2.05 5.45 -6.03
C ARG A 79 -3.15 5.49 -7.09
N THR A 80 -3.28 4.42 -7.85
CA THR A 80 -4.35 4.26 -8.84
C THR A 80 -5.58 3.61 -8.20
N ARG A 81 -6.75 3.74 -8.84
CA ARG A 81 -7.97 3.04 -8.41
C ARG A 81 -7.79 1.51 -8.41
N TRP A 82 -7.06 1.00 -9.40
CA TRP A 82 -6.73 -0.42 -9.50
C TRP A 82 -5.83 -0.87 -8.34
N TRP A 83 -4.83 -0.07 -7.99
CA TRP A 83 -3.98 -0.35 -6.83
C TRP A 83 -4.81 -0.47 -5.56
N ARG A 84 -5.81 0.39 -5.32
CA ARG A 84 -6.71 0.27 -4.15
C ARG A 84 -7.53 -1.02 -4.15
N ALA A 85 -8.00 -1.48 -5.30
CA ALA A 85 -8.72 -2.76 -5.40
C ALA A 85 -7.81 -3.95 -5.11
N PHE A 86 -6.59 -3.94 -5.66
CA PHE A 86 -5.56 -4.92 -5.32
C PHE A 86 -5.19 -4.87 -3.84
N ASP A 87 -5.06 -3.67 -3.29
CA ASP A 87 -4.78 -3.43 -1.88
C ASP A 87 -5.88 -4.12 -1.06
N ILE A 88 -7.17 -3.87 -1.29
CA ILE A 88 -8.27 -4.58 -0.59
C ILE A 88 -8.16 -6.10 -0.70
N ALA A 89 -7.94 -6.63 -1.91
CA ALA A 89 -7.77 -8.07 -2.11
C ALA A 89 -6.56 -8.64 -1.35
N TRP A 90 -5.47 -7.89 -1.29
CA TRP A 90 -4.26 -8.25 -0.54
C TRP A 90 -4.48 -8.20 0.97
N GLY A 91 -5.19 -7.19 1.47
CA GLY A 91 -5.58 -7.08 2.88
C GLY A 91 -6.51 -8.22 3.31
N LEU A 92 -7.43 -8.62 2.43
CA LEU A 92 -8.24 -9.83 2.64
C LEU A 92 -7.40 -11.11 2.60
N HIS A 93 -6.44 -11.22 1.66
CA HIS A 93 -5.57 -12.39 1.54
C HIS A 93 -4.71 -12.61 2.80
N ILE A 94 -4.24 -11.52 3.42
CA ILE A 94 -3.45 -11.55 4.66
C ILE A 94 -4.35 -11.42 5.90
N MET A 95 -5.65 -11.21 5.73
CA MET A 95 -6.63 -10.99 6.80
C MET A 95 -6.26 -9.84 7.76
N ASP A 96 -5.61 -8.80 7.23
CA ASP A 96 -5.30 -7.54 7.91
C ASP A 96 -5.81 -6.37 7.05
N LEU A 97 -7.00 -5.90 7.37
CA LEU A 97 -7.70 -4.85 6.61
C LEU A 97 -7.42 -3.43 7.11
N SER A 98 -6.83 -3.25 8.30
CA SER A 98 -6.70 -1.92 8.93
C SER A 98 -5.30 -1.33 8.79
N GLU A 99 -4.26 -2.05 9.21
CA GLU A 99 -2.92 -1.45 9.33
C GLU A 99 -1.96 -1.94 8.26
N ARG A 100 -2.13 -3.16 7.72
CA ARG A 100 -1.23 -3.73 6.69
C ARG A 100 0.24 -3.72 7.11
N GLU A 101 0.49 -3.73 8.42
CA GLU A 101 1.83 -3.60 9.00
C GLU A 101 2.12 -4.71 10.02
N ASP A 102 1.11 -5.43 10.53
CA ASP A 102 1.29 -6.43 11.59
C ASP A 102 0.94 -7.87 11.18
N THR A 103 1.95 -8.72 11.16
CA THR A 103 1.85 -10.17 10.83
C THR A 103 1.23 -11.00 11.97
N SER A 104 0.86 -10.36 13.10
CA SER A 104 0.39 -11.01 14.33
C SER A 104 -1.07 -10.68 14.65
N HIS A 105 -1.93 -10.51 13.65
CA HIS A 105 -3.32 -10.11 13.91
C HIS A 105 -4.12 -11.29 14.52
N PRO A 106 -4.93 -11.08 15.59
CA PRO A 106 -5.71 -12.14 16.24
C PRO A 106 -6.62 -12.96 15.32
N ILE A 107 -7.03 -12.41 14.17
CA ILE A 107 -7.81 -13.14 13.16
C ILE A 107 -6.96 -14.22 12.47
N LEU A 108 -5.71 -13.93 12.12
CA LEU A 108 -4.78 -14.93 11.57
C LEU A 108 -4.53 -16.06 12.58
N ILE A 109 -4.35 -15.72 13.85
CA ILE A 109 -4.16 -16.71 14.93
C ILE A 109 -5.39 -17.61 15.06
N LEU A 110 -6.60 -17.04 15.00
CA LEU A 110 -7.85 -17.80 15.05
C LEU A 110 -7.98 -18.76 13.85
N PHE A 111 -7.73 -18.29 12.62
CA PHE A 111 -7.79 -19.14 11.43
C PHE A 111 -6.72 -20.23 11.44
N ALA A 112 -5.50 -19.94 11.91
CA ALA A 112 -4.45 -20.93 12.09
C ALA A 112 -4.85 -22.00 13.14
N ALA A 113 -5.42 -21.59 14.28
CA ALA A 113 -5.90 -22.51 15.31
C ALA A 113 -7.07 -23.38 14.82
N LEU A 114 -8.00 -22.82 14.05
CA LEU A 114 -9.10 -23.57 13.44
C LEU A 114 -8.59 -24.57 12.39
N SER A 115 -7.65 -24.16 11.54
CA SER A 115 -7.02 -25.04 10.54
C SER A 115 -6.29 -26.21 11.21
N LEU A 116 -5.51 -25.93 12.26
CA LEU A 116 -4.81 -26.96 13.04
C LEU A 116 -5.81 -27.92 13.70
N THR A 117 -6.88 -27.40 14.30
CA THR A 117 -7.92 -28.21 14.93
C THR A 117 -8.63 -29.09 13.90
N GLY A 118 -8.99 -28.54 12.74
CA GLY A 118 -9.57 -29.30 11.63
C GLY A 118 -8.66 -30.41 11.12
N ALA A 119 -7.37 -30.12 10.96
CA ALA A 119 -6.36 -31.10 10.56
C ALA A 119 -6.21 -32.23 11.58
N LEU A 120 -6.20 -31.90 12.88
CA LEU A 120 -6.15 -32.88 13.97
C LEU A 120 -7.39 -33.77 14.02
N ILE A 121 -8.58 -33.19 13.86
CA ILE A 121 -9.84 -33.94 13.79
C ILE A 121 -9.83 -34.88 12.59
N GLY A 122 -9.48 -34.38 11.40
CA GLY A 122 -9.40 -35.17 10.17
C GLY A 122 -8.39 -36.33 10.29
N THR A 123 -7.21 -36.04 10.84
CA THR A 123 -6.16 -37.04 11.11
C THR A 123 -6.65 -38.11 12.08
N THR A 124 -7.25 -37.70 13.19
CA THR A 124 -7.81 -38.61 14.21
C THR A 124 -8.91 -39.50 13.63
N LEU A 125 -9.84 -38.93 12.85
CA LEU A 125 -10.92 -39.68 12.19
C LEU A 125 -10.40 -40.67 11.15
N MET A 126 -9.34 -40.33 10.40
CA MET A 126 -8.68 -41.26 9.48
C MET A 126 -8.16 -42.50 10.21
N PHE A 127 -7.46 -42.33 11.33
CA PHE A 127 -6.92 -43.45 12.10
C PHE A 127 -8.02 -44.25 12.82
N ARG A 128 -9.07 -43.59 13.32
CA ARG A 128 -10.21 -44.26 13.95
C ARG A 128 -10.98 -45.15 12.96
N ARG A 129 -11.19 -44.68 11.73
CA ARG A 129 -11.83 -45.46 10.66
C ARG A 129 -11.00 -46.69 10.26
N ARG A 130 -9.67 -46.61 10.30
CA ARG A 130 -8.78 -47.77 10.02
C ARG A 130 -8.82 -48.81 11.14
N ARG A 131 -8.91 -48.42 12.42
CA ARG A 131 -9.11 -49.38 13.53
C ARG A 131 -10.47 -50.07 13.48
N ALA A 132 -11.55 -49.33 13.19
CA ALA A 132 -12.88 -49.92 13.07
C ALA A 132 -12.99 -50.96 11.95
N ARG A 133 -12.31 -50.75 10.81
CA ARG A 133 -12.24 -51.76 9.74
C ARG A 133 -11.38 -52.97 10.08
N ARG A 134 -10.34 -52.83 10.89
CA ARG A 134 -9.51 -53.95 11.36
C ARG A 134 -10.18 -54.78 12.46
N ALA A 135 -11.11 -54.21 13.21
CA ALA A 135 -11.89 -54.92 14.23
C ALA A 135 -13.13 -55.63 13.66
N ALA A 136 -13.49 -55.36 12.40
CA ALA A 136 -14.64 -55.93 11.72
C ALA A 136 -14.27 -57.02 10.69
N VAL A 137 -13.03 -57.55 10.77
CA VAL A 137 -12.51 -58.70 10.01
C VAL A 137 -12.05 -59.73 11.02
#